data_AF-A0AAJ2SHV5-F1
#
_entry.id   AF-A0AAJ2SHV5-F1
#
_cell.length_a   1.000
_cell.length_b   1.000
_cell.length_c   1.000
_cell.angle_alpha   90.00
_cell.angle_beta   90.00
_cell.angle_gamma   90.00
#
_symmetry.space_group_name_H-M   'P 1'
#
loop_
_entity.id
_entity.type
_entity.pdbx_description
1 polymer ?
#
loop_
_entity_poly.entity_id
_entity_poly.type
_entity_poly.pdbx_seq_one_letter_code
_entity_poly.pdbx_strand_id
1 'polypeptide(L)'
;MSYTSNIGGKLIVKVEGDIKSYAKENIEINSAKKITITAKNGVSVGEPDSPPTSEASTYKCTHCEEEFTAELFRKTIGVKSLSTKQKTIIDSFLPYLNKYRKDFGLDTCLRKAHFVSQIALESASFTTFEEGEEYSSSITLGVFSSSEIVINSTIVNSLKDKLTLIFKIVDSKGIEIVKTNDELKTFLLNEKPNVIDSELYGKYKGEKDAQDKKKRNDKLLKEVLKADKTIDYKIYLKAHSCFGVPLMSRAYAPYTGDTRGLGNGDELSRDGWKFKGRGLKQVTGRGNYENFAKYRNKNSFNDDTTGQIDFTKEKEGSELKGNYLKLSDDAMYATQSALWFWNDGTKYNKKSAKEHADKDDVDSVSKAINRYDKNALPKREANYNRARNEGVFDINRHYKLMLENGDDKQKKEAREYLEMRKGLKDKEAIKILEDDEKKNPAKKEETKPINK
;
A
#
# COMPACT_ATOMS: atom_id res chain seq x y z
N MET A 1 -46.70 10.83 -5.19
CA MET A 1 -46.25 12.22 -4.91
C MET A 1 -45.34 12.20 -3.70
N SER A 2 -44.18 12.88 -3.76
CA SER A 2 -43.25 13.01 -2.63
C SER A 2 -43.29 14.45 -2.10
N TYR A 3 -43.49 14.61 -0.79
CA TYR A 3 -43.54 15.92 -0.13
C TYR A 3 -42.23 16.21 0.57
N THR A 4 -41.73 17.44 0.45
CA THR A 4 -40.57 17.93 1.21
C THR A 4 -40.97 19.13 2.05
N SER A 5 -40.43 19.19 3.27
CA SER A 5 -40.85 20.01 4.40
C SER A 5 -40.95 21.52 4.17
N ASN A 6 -41.75 22.13 5.05
CA ASN A 6 -42.12 23.53 5.16
C ASN A 6 -40.90 24.46 5.43
N ILE A 7 -40.56 25.34 4.47
CA ILE A 7 -39.65 26.47 4.68
C ILE A 7 -40.40 27.73 4.23
N GLY A 8 -40.69 28.64 5.15
CA GLY A 8 -41.20 29.99 4.83
C GLY A 8 -42.70 30.12 4.54
N GLY A 9 -43.55 29.16 4.92
CA GLY A 9 -45.01 29.32 4.83
C GLY A 9 -45.65 29.03 3.47
N LYS A 10 -44.91 28.41 2.54
CA LYS A 10 -45.44 27.87 1.27
C LYS A 10 -45.27 26.35 1.24
N LEU A 11 -46.26 25.64 0.71
CA LEU A 11 -46.16 24.19 0.47
C LEU A 11 -45.65 23.95 -0.95
N ILE A 12 -44.58 23.18 -1.09
CA ILE A 12 -44.00 22.80 -2.38
C ILE A 12 -44.42 21.37 -2.69
N VAL A 13 -45.11 21.18 -3.82
CA VAL A 13 -45.58 19.87 -4.26
C VAL A 13 -44.89 19.52 -5.57
N LYS A 14 -44.29 18.33 -5.62
CA LYS A 14 -43.66 17.77 -6.82
C LYS A 14 -44.59 16.71 -7.44
N VAL A 15 -45.04 16.96 -8.67
CA VAL A 15 -45.89 16.05 -9.44
C VAL A 15 -45.21 15.81 -10.79
N GLU A 16 -44.89 14.56 -11.10
CA GLU A 16 -44.34 14.12 -12.41
C GLU A 16 -43.13 14.94 -12.94
N GLY A 17 -42.30 15.45 -12.03
CA GLY A 17 -41.10 16.22 -12.38
C GLY A 17 -41.26 17.73 -12.28
N ASP A 18 -42.49 18.25 -12.28
CA ASP A 18 -42.79 19.66 -12.11
C ASP A 18 -42.90 20.06 -10.64
N ILE A 19 -42.32 21.21 -10.29
CA ILE A 19 -42.36 21.78 -8.94
C ILE A 19 -43.35 22.95 -8.93
N LYS A 20 -44.42 22.83 -8.13
CA LYS A 20 -45.42 23.89 -7.94
C LYS A 20 -45.46 24.36 -6.49
N SER A 21 -45.57 25.67 -6.27
CA SER A 21 -45.68 26.28 -4.94
C SER A 21 -47.07 26.85 -4.70
N TYR A 22 -47.68 26.54 -3.57
CA TYR A 22 -49.01 27.04 -3.19
C TYR A 22 -48.96 27.91 -1.93
N ALA A 23 -49.76 28.97 -1.90
CA ALA A 23 -49.94 29.84 -0.74
C ALA A 23 -50.80 29.14 0.34
N LYS A 24 -50.51 29.43 1.61
CA LYS A 24 -51.08 28.74 2.77
C LYS A 24 -52.60 28.86 2.87
N GLU A 25 -53.18 29.99 2.44
CA GLU A 25 -54.63 30.21 2.50
C GLU A 25 -55.46 29.28 1.60
N ASN A 26 -54.85 28.53 0.68
CA ASN A 26 -55.55 27.62 -0.24
C ASN A 26 -55.39 26.13 0.13
N ILE A 27 -54.98 25.84 1.37
CA ILE A 27 -54.61 24.50 1.83
C ILE A 27 -55.41 24.15 3.09
N GLU A 28 -56.31 23.16 2.99
CA GLU A 28 -56.96 22.55 4.16
C GLU A 28 -56.34 21.19 4.47
N ILE A 29 -55.92 20.98 5.73
CA ILE A 29 -55.42 19.70 6.24
C ILE A 29 -56.41 19.19 7.26
N ASN A 30 -57.07 18.06 6.97
CA ASN A 30 -58.02 17.48 7.91
C ASN A 30 -57.32 16.66 9.01
N SER A 31 -58.07 16.26 10.05
CA SER A 31 -57.59 15.48 11.20
C SER A 31 -56.99 14.12 10.86
N ALA A 32 -57.18 13.64 9.62
CA ALA A 32 -56.55 12.43 9.08
C ALA A 32 -55.28 12.71 8.24
N LYS A 33 -54.72 13.94 8.32
CA LYS A 33 -53.56 14.42 7.55
C LYS A 33 -53.74 14.37 6.02
N LYS A 34 -54.99 14.37 5.50
CA LYS A 34 -55.25 14.56 4.07
C LYS A 34 -55.19 16.05 3.72
N ILE A 35 -54.44 16.40 2.68
CA ILE A 35 -54.30 17.77 2.17
C ILE A 35 -55.25 17.95 0.99
N THR A 36 -56.15 18.92 1.09
CA THR A 36 -57.02 19.34 -0.02
C THR A 36 -56.53 20.70 -0.52
N ILE A 37 -56.23 20.81 -1.82
CA ILE A 37 -55.84 22.07 -2.47
C ILE A 37 -56.99 22.51 -3.35
N THR A 38 -57.66 23.60 -2.99
CA THR A 38 -58.81 24.11 -3.75
C THR A 38 -58.30 24.96 -4.90
N ALA A 39 -57.96 24.33 -6.03
CA ALA A 39 -57.65 25.04 -7.27
C ALA A 39 -58.94 25.32 -8.06
N LYS A 40 -59.08 26.53 -8.60
CA LYS A 40 -60.29 27.00 -9.31
C LYS A 40 -60.59 26.31 -10.65
N ASN A 41 -59.87 25.27 -11.06
CA ASN A 41 -60.13 24.52 -12.30
C ASN A 41 -59.92 23.02 -12.04
N GLY A 42 -60.96 22.24 -12.31
CA GLY A 42 -61.09 20.84 -11.91
C GLY A 42 -60.02 19.90 -12.48
N VAL A 43 -59.42 19.12 -11.60
CA VAL A 43 -58.71 17.88 -11.90
C VAL A 43 -59.06 16.89 -10.78
N SER A 44 -59.71 15.77 -11.13
CA SER A 44 -59.94 14.66 -10.21
C SER A 44 -58.68 13.81 -10.10
N VAL A 45 -58.21 13.53 -8.88
CA VAL A 45 -57.03 12.70 -8.63
C VAL A 45 -57.46 11.43 -7.89
N GLY A 46 -57.06 10.27 -8.40
CA GLY A 46 -57.35 8.94 -7.85
C GLY A 46 -56.71 8.67 -6.48
N GLU A 47 -57.13 7.56 -5.86
CA GLU A 47 -56.72 7.14 -4.50
C GLU A 47 -55.19 7.06 -4.33
N PRO A 48 -54.63 7.58 -3.21
CA PRO A 48 -53.23 7.40 -2.92
C PRO A 48 -52.96 6.00 -2.34
N ASP A 49 -51.91 5.36 -2.86
CA ASP A 49 -51.29 4.20 -2.23
C ASP A 49 -50.91 4.47 -0.77
N SER A 50 -50.97 3.39 0.03
CA SER A 50 -50.68 3.31 1.46
C SER A 50 -49.51 4.19 1.95
N PRO A 51 -49.59 4.74 3.19
CA PRO A 51 -48.60 5.68 3.69
C PRO A 51 -47.19 5.06 3.72
N PRO A 52 -46.14 5.84 3.42
CA PRO A 52 -44.78 5.34 3.52
C PRO A 52 -44.50 5.02 5.00
N THR A 53 -44.20 3.76 5.27
CA THR A 53 -43.59 3.32 6.52
C THR A 53 -42.36 4.18 6.77
N SER A 54 -42.27 4.79 7.96
CA SER A 54 -41.09 5.53 8.37
C SER A 54 -39.88 4.58 8.42
N GLU A 55 -39.05 4.59 7.38
CA GLU A 55 -37.75 3.94 7.43
C GLU A 55 -36.94 4.62 8.55
N ALA A 56 -36.69 3.87 9.62
CA ALA A 56 -35.79 4.31 10.66
C ALA A 56 -34.42 4.61 10.02
N SER A 57 -33.93 5.84 10.15
CA SER A 57 -32.62 6.21 9.61
C SER A 57 -31.54 5.37 10.29
N THR A 58 -30.78 4.60 9.52
CA THR A 58 -29.62 3.82 9.98
C THR A 58 -28.68 4.69 10.82
N TYR A 59 -28.21 4.19 11.96
CA TYR A 59 -27.26 4.91 12.80
C TYR A 59 -25.95 5.18 12.05
N LYS A 60 -25.43 6.40 12.14
CA LYS A 60 -24.13 6.79 11.56
C LYS A 60 -23.16 7.16 12.68
N CYS A 61 -22.06 6.42 12.77
CA CYS A 61 -20.99 6.72 13.71
C CYS A 61 -20.38 8.11 13.40
N THR A 62 -20.35 9.00 14.38
CA THR A 62 -19.85 10.37 14.26
C THR A 62 -18.34 10.44 13.97
N HIS A 63 -17.59 9.41 14.39
CA HIS A 63 -16.13 9.36 14.27
C HIS A 63 -15.63 8.71 12.97
N CYS A 64 -16.49 7.95 12.28
CA CYS A 64 -16.16 7.34 11.00
C CYS A 64 -15.69 8.38 9.98
N GLU A 65 -16.36 9.53 9.98
CA GLU A 65 -16.13 10.63 9.05
C GLU A 65 -15.11 11.66 9.52
N GLU A 66 -14.57 11.53 10.73
CA GLU A 66 -13.57 12.46 11.23
C GLU A 66 -12.29 12.41 10.38
N GLU A 67 -11.68 13.58 10.23
CA GLU A 67 -10.40 13.73 9.58
C GLU A 67 -9.29 13.02 10.35
N PHE A 68 -8.30 12.56 9.60
CA PHE A 68 -7.02 12.14 10.14
C PHE A 68 -6.31 13.36 10.76
N THR A 69 -5.60 13.11 11.86
CA THR A 69 -4.76 14.12 12.53
C THR A 69 -3.37 13.52 12.75
N ALA A 70 -2.34 14.36 12.84
CA ALA A 70 -0.97 13.92 13.15
C ALA A 70 -0.90 13.07 14.44
N GLU A 71 -1.79 13.35 15.40
CA GLU A 71 -1.89 12.62 16.66
C GLU A 71 -2.33 11.17 16.45
N LEU A 72 -3.25 10.89 15.52
CA LEU A 72 -3.66 9.52 15.18
C LEU A 72 -2.50 8.72 14.60
N PHE A 73 -1.66 9.32 13.75
CA PHE A 73 -0.45 8.68 13.23
C PHE A 73 0.56 8.41 14.33
N ARG A 74 0.84 9.40 15.18
CA ARG A 74 1.77 9.29 16.32
C ARG A 74 1.38 8.14 17.24
N LYS A 75 0.10 8.07 17.65
CA LYS A 75 -0.40 7.01 18.52
C LYS A 75 -0.33 5.65 17.83
N THR A 76 -0.63 5.57 16.53
CA THR A 76 -0.53 4.32 15.75
C THR A 76 0.89 3.76 15.71
N ILE A 77 1.92 4.61 15.54
CA ILE A 77 3.33 4.16 15.59
C ILE A 77 3.87 3.99 17.01
N GLY A 78 3.14 4.43 18.04
CA GLY A 78 3.47 4.17 19.44
C GLY A 78 4.64 5.00 19.99
N VAL A 79 4.94 6.16 19.40
CA VAL A 79 6.03 7.03 19.86
C VAL A 79 5.52 8.11 20.81
N LYS A 80 6.33 8.52 21.80
CA LYS A 80 5.97 9.59 22.75
C LYS A 80 5.75 10.93 22.04
N SER A 81 6.64 11.27 21.11
CA SER A 81 6.57 12.48 20.28
C SER A 81 7.05 12.15 18.87
N LEU A 82 6.56 12.89 17.87
CA LEU A 82 7.04 12.79 16.50
C LEU A 82 8.41 13.47 16.39
N SER A 83 9.36 12.82 15.71
CA SER A 83 10.58 13.49 15.27
C SER A 83 10.27 14.54 14.20
N THR A 84 11.20 15.47 13.95
CA THR A 84 11.07 16.48 12.88
C THR A 84 10.80 15.85 11.52
N LYS A 85 11.50 14.74 11.20
CA LYS A 85 11.33 14.02 9.94
C LYS A 85 9.91 13.42 9.83
N GLN A 86 9.42 12.82 10.91
CA GLN A 86 8.08 12.25 10.96
C GLN A 86 7.00 13.31 10.80
N LYS A 87 7.14 14.42 11.53
CA LYS A 87 6.22 15.55 11.43
C LYS A 87 6.18 16.09 9.99
N THR A 88 7.34 16.31 9.39
CA THR A 88 7.44 16.80 8.00
C THR A 88 6.73 15.89 7.01
N ILE A 89 6.97 14.57 7.08
CA ILE A 89 6.31 13.60 6.19
C ILE A 89 4.80 13.58 6.43
N ILE A 90 4.35 13.46 7.69
CA ILE A 90 2.93 13.43 8.04
C ILE A 90 2.22 14.70 7.56
N ASP A 91 2.75 15.87 7.90
CA ASP A 91 2.16 17.16 7.55
C ASP A 91 2.08 17.35 6.02
N SER A 92 3.00 16.76 5.25
CA SER A 92 2.99 16.86 3.79
C SER A 92 1.84 16.09 3.12
N PHE A 93 1.49 14.89 3.60
CA PHE A 93 0.46 14.05 2.95
C PHE A 93 -0.92 14.20 3.60
N LEU A 94 -0.99 14.66 4.85
CA LEU A 94 -2.23 14.73 5.62
C LEU A 94 -3.36 15.52 4.92
N PRO A 95 -3.11 16.71 4.31
CA PRO A 95 -4.15 17.44 3.59
C PRO A 95 -4.75 16.64 2.44
N TYR A 96 -3.91 15.94 1.67
CA TYR A 96 -4.35 15.11 0.55
C TYR A 96 -5.12 13.87 1.02
N LEU A 97 -4.65 13.23 2.09
CA LEU A 97 -5.35 12.08 2.65
C LEU A 97 -6.75 12.46 3.15
N ASN A 98 -6.86 13.59 3.87
CA ASN A 98 -8.16 14.10 4.32
C ASN A 98 -9.06 14.55 3.17
N LYS A 99 -8.48 15.10 2.09
CA LYS A 99 -9.21 15.46 0.88
C LYS A 99 -9.83 14.23 0.21
N TYR A 100 -9.05 13.17 0.03
CA TYR A 100 -9.46 12.02 -0.79
C TYR A 100 -10.13 10.89 -0.03
N ARG A 101 -9.96 10.78 1.29
CA ARG A 101 -10.37 9.60 2.07
C ARG A 101 -11.80 9.12 1.80
N LYS A 102 -12.78 10.01 1.59
CA LYS A 102 -14.18 9.63 1.38
C LYS A 102 -14.37 8.88 0.06
N ASP A 103 -13.85 9.45 -1.02
CA ASP A 103 -13.99 8.91 -2.38
C ASP A 103 -13.33 7.53 -2.52
N PHE A 104 -12.31 7.27 -1.70
CA PHE A 104 -11.56 6.01 -1.69
C PHE A 104 -11.95 5.06 -0.54
N GLY A 105 -13.04 5.36 0.17
CA GLY A 105 -13.61 4.50 1.22
C GLY A 105 -12.73 4.34 2.45
N LEU A 106 -12.03 5.39 2.88
CA LEU A 106 -11.38 5.52 4.19
C LEU A 106 -12.28 6.32 5.14
N ASP A 107 -13.51 5.86 5.25
CA ASP A 107 -14.66 6.51 5.87
C ASP A 107 -15.23 5.72 7.05
N THR A 108 -14.53 4.68 7.51
CA THR A 108 -14.88 3.91 8.72
C THR A 108 -13.71 3.84 9.69
N CYS A 109 -13.98 3.78 11.00
CA CYS A 109 -12.93 3.63 12.01
C CYS A 109 -12.02 2.43 11.73
N LEU A 110 -12.62 1.31 11.31
CA LEU A 110 -11.91 0.07 10.99
C LEU A 110 -10.98 0.23 9.78
N ARG A 111 -11.48 0.78 8.66
CA ARG A 111 -10.67 1.00 7.45
C ARG A 111 -9.54 1.99 7.70
N LYS A 112 -9.81 3.08 8.43
CA LYS A 112 -8.79 4.06 8.82
C LYS A 112 -7.67 3.43 9.66
N ALA A 113 -8.04 2.62 10.66
CA ALA A 113 -7.07 1.91 11.50
C ALA A 113 -6.18 0.95 10.70
N HIS A 114 -6.78 0.12 9.83
CA HIS A 114 -6.02 -0.77 8.94
C HIS A 114 -5.11 0.01 8.01
N PHE A 115 -5.63 1.02 7.30
CA PHE A 115 -4.85 1.79 6.35
C PHE A 115 -3.62 2.45 6.98
N VAL A 116 -3.80 3.18 8.10
CA VAL A 116 -2.71 3.89 8.79
C VAL A 116 -1.65 2.92 9.31
N SER A 117 -2.07 1.81 9.89
CA SER A 117 -1.15 0.80 10.45
C SER A 117 -0.21 0.23 9.41
N GLN A 118 -0.71 0.13 8.19
CA GLN A 118 0.01 -0.45 7.09
C GLN A 118 0.93 0.58 6.41
N ILE A 119 0.47 1.82 6.14
CA ILE A 119 1.37 2.87 5.60
C ILE A 119 2.45 3.28 6.60
N ALA A 120 2.20 3.12 7.91
CA ALA A 120 3.21 3.32 8.93
C ALA A 120 4.40 2.39 8.73
N LEU A 121 4.19 1.11 8.41
CA LEU A 121 5.31 0.20 8.18
C LEU A 121 6.02 0.49 6.85
N GLU A 122 5.26 0.69 5.76
CA GLU A 122 5.84 0.92 4.41
C GLU A 122 6.66 2.21 4.30
N SER A 123 6.33 3.22 5.12
CA SER A 123 7.04 4.51 5.14
C SER A 123 8.13 4.60 6.20
N ALA A 124 8.56 3.46 6.76
CA ALA A 124 9.51 3.39 7.88
C ALA A 124 9.09 4.30 9.05
N SER A 125 7.86 4.12 9.54
CA SER A 125 7.22 4.94 10.56
C SER A 125 7.15 6.43 10.18
N PHE A 126 6.75 6.72 8.93
CA PHE A 126 6.64 8.06 8.35
C PHE A 126 7.95 8.82 8.28
N THR A 127 9.05 8.15 7.96
CA THR A 127 10.36 8.81 7.81
C THR A 127 10.82 8.90 6.35
N THR A 128 10.11 8.31 5.40
CA THR A 128 10.47 8.34 3.97
C THR A 128 9.28 8.05 3.06
N PHE A 129 9.34 8.53 1.82
CA PHE A 129 8.50 8.09 0.71
C PHE A 129 9.27 7.21 -0.30
N GLU A 130 10.50 6.81 0.01
CA GLU A 130 11.27 5.94 -0.89
C GLU A 130 12.08 4.91 -0.12
N GLU A 131 12.30 3.77 -0.75
CA GLU A 131 13.28 2.80 -0.27
C GLU A 131 14.71 3.35 -0.41
N GLY A 132 15.51 3.09 0.62
CA GLY A 132 16.91 3.49 0.66
C GLY A 132 17.79 2.60 -0.22
N GLU A 133 18.95 3.13 -0.59
CA GLU A 133 19.95 2.42 -1.42
C GLU A 133 21.20 2.03 -0.63
N GLU A 134 21.24 2.35 0.66
CA GLU A 134 22.36 2.03 1.53
C GLU A 134 22.26 0.59 2.04
N TYR A 135 22.99 -0.32 1.39
CA TYR A 135 23.15 -1.70 1.85
C TYR A 135 24.60 -1.92 2.28
N SER A 136 24.80 -2.40 3.51
CA SER A 136 26.14 -2.77 3.97
C SER A 136 26.59 -4.08 3.30
N SER A 137 27.91 -4.30 3.21
CA SER A 137 28.50 -5.53 2.63
C SER A 137 28.11 -6.84 3.36
N SER A 138 27.36 -6.76 4.46
CA SER A 138 26.82 -7.90 5.21
C SER A 138 25.32 -8.14 4.96
N ILE A 139 24.65 -7.26 4.20
CA ILE A 139 23.24 -7.39 3.84
C ILE A 139 23.19 -7.55 2.32
N THR A 140 23.20 -8.80 1.87
CA THR A 140 22.67 -9.09 0.53
C THR A 140 21.19 -8.75 0.58
N LEU A 141 20.72 -7.85 -0.30
CA LEU A 141 19.31 -7.90 -0.68
C LEU A 141 19.01 -9.36 -1.00
N GLY A 142 17.95 -9.95 -0.43
CA GLY A 142 17.67 -11.39 -0.53
C GLY A 142 17.51 -11.92 -1.96
N VAL A 143 17.57 -11.05 -2.96
CA VAL A 143 17.65 -11.36 -4.39
C VAL A 143 19.06 -11.68 -4.90
N PHE A 144 20.12 -11.20 -4.22
CA PHE A 144 21.48 -11.55 -4.57
C PHE A 144 21.79 -12.96 -4.06
N SER A 145 21.96 -13.86 -5.01
CA SER A 145 22.34 -15.25 -4.77
C SER A 145 23.74 -15.33 -4.16
N SER A 146 23.91 -16.21 -3.16
CA SER A 146 25.22 -16.68 -2.70
C SER A 146 25.79 -17.79 -3.60
N SER A 147 24.98 -18.35 -4.49
CA SER A 147 25.41 -19.34 -5.48
C SER A 147 26.07 -18.64 -6.67
N GLU A 148 27.04 -19.32 -7.26
CA GLU A 148 27.72 -18.86 -8.46
C GLU A 148 26.77 -18.75 -9.65
N ILE A 149 26.95 -17.68 -10.43
CA ILE A 149 26.33 -17.45 -11.72
C ILE A 149 27.41 -17.36 -12.79
N VAL A 150 27.07 -17.75 -14.01
CA VAL A 150 27.96 -17.68 -15.17
C VAL A 150 27.89 -16.28 -15.78
N ILE A 151 29.03 -15.67 -16.08
CA ILE A 151 29.08 -14.40 -16.82
C ILE A 151 28.37 -14.53 -18.17
N ASN A 152 27.50 -13.56 -18.49
CA ASN A 152 26.73 -13.51 -19.73
C ASN A 152 26.73 -12.09 -20.34
N SER A 153 26.06 -11.94 -21.48
CA SER A 153 25.97 -10.68 -22.24
C SER A 153 25.37 -9.54 -21.43
N THR A 154 24.32 -9.81 -20.64
CA THR A 154 23.65 -8.80 -19.82
C THR A 154 24.60 -8.24 -18.75
N ILE A 155 25.33 -9.12 -18.04
CA ILE A 155 26.28 -8.73 -17.00
C ILE A 155 27.40 -7.87 -17.59
N VAL A 156 28.09 -8.33 -18.64
CA VAL A 156 29.22 -7.57 -19.21
C VAL A 156 28.78 -6.25 -19.84
N ASN A 157 27.58 -6.19 -20.41
CA ASN A 157 27.02 -4.94 -20.93
C ASN A 157 26.71 -3.96 -19.79
N SER A 158 26.21 -4.47 -18.65
CA SER A 158 25.85 -3.63 -17.50
C SER A 158 27.08 -3.02 -16.83
N LEU A 159 28.21 -3.69 -16.96
CA LEU A 159 29.49 -3.30 -16.37
C LEU A 159 30.46 -2.75 -17.41
N LYS A 160 30.03 -2.49 -18.65
CA LYS A 160 30.91 -2.23 -19.81
C LYS A 160 31.98 -1.17 -19.54
N ASP A 161 31.65 -0.09 -18.85
CA ASP A 161 32.57 1.02 -18.59
C ASP A 161 33.44 0.81 -17.34
N LYS A 162 33.31 -0.35 -16.68
CA LYS A 162 33.91 -0.70 -15.39
C LYS A 162 34.64 -2.05 -15.38
N LEU A 163 34.66 -2.80 -16.50
CA LEU A 163 35.24 -4.15 -16.53
C LEU A 163 36.72 -4.17 -16.10
N THR A 164 37.53 -3.19 -16.48
CA THR A 164 38.95 -3.09 -16.07
C THR A 164 39.14 -2.78 -14.57
N LEU A 165 38.13 -2.22 -13.91
CA LEU A 165 38.14 -1.99 -12.47
C LEU A 165 37.75 -3.25 -11.69
N ILE A 166 36.99 -4.14 -12.33
CA ILE A 166 36.38 -5.32 -11.70
C ILE A 166 37.20 -6.58 -11.98
N PHE A 167 37.71 -6.74 -13.19
CA PHE A 167 38.41 -7.95 -13.62
C PHE A 167 39.89 -7.69 -13.89
N LYS A 168 40.70 -8.71 -13.61
CA LYS A 168 42.12 -8.76 -13.95
C LYS A 168 42.44 -10.08 -14.62
N ILE A 169 43.29 -10.07 -15.63
CA ILE A 169 43.83 -11.27 -16.26
C ILE A 169 45.33 -11.27 -16.02
N VAL A 170 45.89 -12.41 -15.61
CA VAL A 170 47.34 -12.58 -15.49
C VAL A 170 47.77 -13.80 -16.28
N ASP A 171 48.94 -13.73 -16.88
CA ASP A 171 49.56 -14.87 -17.57
C ASP A 171 50.06 -15.93 -16.58
N SER A 172 50.63 -17.02 -17.11
CA SER A 172 51.22 -18.10 -16.32
C SER A 172 52.39 -17.68 -15.42
N LYS A 173 53.00 -16.52 -15.66
CA LYS A 173 54.09 -15.93 -14.85
C LYS A 173 53.57 -14.93 -13.83
N GLY A 174 52.25 -14.69 -13.79
CA GLY A 174 51.62 -13.71 -12.90
C GLY A 174 51.72 -12.26 -13.39
N ILE A 175 52.11 -12.03 -14.65
CA ILE A 175 52.16 -10.71 -15.26
C ILE A 175 50.76 -10.35 -15.77
N GLU A 176 50.29 -9.15 -15.45
CA GLU A 176 48.97 -8.68 -15.89
C GLU A 176 48.90 -8.50 -17.41
N ILE A 177 47.90 -9.13 -18.02
CA ILE A 177 47.56 -8.95 -19.44
C ILE A 177 46.59 -7.79 -19.52
N VAL A 178 47.12 -6.60 -19.83
CA VAL A 178 46.34 -5.36 -19.94
C VAL A 178 45.35 -5.48 -21.10
N LYS A 179 44.07 -5.19 -20.82
CA LYS A 179 42.98 -5.15 -21.80
C LYS A 179 42.13 -3.90 -21.59
N THR A 180 41.57 -3.38 -22.67
CA THR A 180 40.49 -2.38 -22.62
C THR A 180 39.18 -3.02 -22.14
N ASN A 181 38.20 -2.19 -21.80
CA ASN A 181 36.85 -2.65 -21.44
C ASN A 181 36.20 -3.48 -22.56
N ASP A 182 36.33 -3.06 -23.83
CA ASP A 182 35.74 -3.77 -24.97
C ASP A 182 36.40 -5.14 -25.23
N GLU A 183 37.73 -5.21 -25.04
CA GLU A 183 38.45 -6.48 -25.11
C GLU A 183 38.08 -7.41 -23.95
N LEU A 184 37.96 -6.89 -22.72
CA LEU A 184 37.51 -7.67 -21.56
C LEU A 184 36.09 -8.18 -21.75
N LYS A 185 35.19 -7.37 -22.31
CA LYS A 185 33.82 -7.79 -22.61
C LYS A 185 33.82 -9.03 -23.51
N THR A 186 34.53 -8.96 -24.62
CA THR A 186 34.62 -10.06 -25.59
C THR A 186 35.24 -11.30 -24.94
N PHE A 187 36.33 -11.10 -24.19
CA PHE A 187 37.04 -12.16 -23.49
C PHE A 187 36.18 -12.87 -22.45
N LEU A 188 35.49 -12.12 -21.59
CA LEU A 188 34.65 -12.69 -20.52
C LEU A 188 33.44 -13.45 -21.08
N LEU A 189 32.90 -13.04 -22.23
CA LEU A 189 31.82 -13.77 -22.91
C LEU A 189 32.28 -15.08 -23.54
N ASN A 190 33.55 -15.15 -23.95
CA ASN A 190 34.15 -16.38 -24.44
C ASN A 190 34.46 -17.33 -23.28
N GLU A 191 35.08 -16.80 -22.22
CA GLU A 191 35.55 -17.60 -21.09
C GLU A 191 34.47 -18.01 -20.11
N LYS A 192 33.40 -17.23 -19.98
CA LYS A 192 32.25 -17.51 -19.12
C LYS A 192 32.65 -17.93 -17.69
N PRO A 193 33.49 -17.16 -16.97
CA PRO A 193 33.82 -17.49 -15.59
C PRO A 193 32.58 -17.45 -14.70
N ASN A 194 32.62 -18.23 -13.62
CA ASN A 194 31.63 -18.18 -12.55
C ASN A 194 31.94 -17.05 -11.58
N VAL A 195 30.90 -16.43 -11.01
CA VAL A 195 31.03 -15.36 -10.02
C VAL A 195 29.79 -15.27 -9.13
N ILE A 196 29.91 -14.68 -7.95
CA ILE A 196 28.76 -14.42 -7.07
C ILE A 196 28.20 -13.02 -7.37
N ASP A 197 26.88 -12.93 -7.54
CA ASP A 197 26.19 -11.70 -7.95
C ASP A 197 26.46 -10.52 -7.01
N SER A 198 26.43 -10.75 -5.68
CA SER A 198 26.75 -9.71 -4.70
C SER A 198 28.21 -9.24 -4.72
N GLU A 199 29.14 -10.08 -5.21
CA GLU A 199 30.53 -9.69 -5.37
C GLU A 199 30.70 -8.77 -6.59
N LEU A 200 29.94 -8.97 -7.66
CA LEU A 200 29.96 -8.10 -8.85
C LEU A 200 29.35 -6.72 -8.60
N TYR A 201 28.18 -6.67 -7.96
CA TYR A 201 27.37 -5.45 -7.86
C TYR A 201 27.51 -4.73 -6.52
N GLY A 202 28.19 -5.33 -5.54
CA GLY A 202 28.40 -4.79 -4.20
C GLY A 202 29.78 -4.18 -3.97
N LYS A 203 29.98 -3.67 -2.75
CA LYS A 203 31.32 -3.31 -2.24
C LYS A 203 32.09 -4.59 -1.95
N TYR A 204 32.87 -5.05 -2.92
CA TYR A 204 33.69 -6.24 -2.82
C TYR A 204 35.10 -5.93 -2.34
N LYS A 205 35.56 -6.66 -1.33
CA LYS A 205 36.86 -6.39 -0.66
C LYS A 205 37.95 -7.40 -1.04
N GLY A 206 37.69 -8.35 -1.94
CA GLY A 206 38.62 -9.44 -2.23
C GLY A 206 38.61 -10.53 -1.15
N GLU A 207 39.45 -11.55 -1.36
CA GLU A 207 39.67 -12.66 -0.44
C GLU A 207 40.62 -12.27 0.69
N LYS A 208 40.42 -12.83 1.88
CA LYS A 208 41.35 -12.66 3.00
C LYS A 208 42.64 -13.40 2.68
N ASP A 209 43.77 -12.71 2.81
CA ASP A 209 45.06 -13.38 2.80
C ASP A 209 45.11 -14.38 3.98
N ALA A 210 45.57 -15.60 3.70
CA ALA A 210 45.58 -16.68 4.68
C ALA A 210 46.57 -16.43 5.83
N GLN A 211 47.64 -15.67 5.58
CA GLN A 211 48.68 -15.34 6.55
C GLN A 211 48.42 -14.00 7.23
N ASP A 212 47.95 -12.98 6.49
CA ASP A 212 47.54 -11.69 7.04
C ASP A 212 46.05 -11.41 6.83
N LYS A 213 45.24 -11.70 7.86
CA LYS A 213 43.78 -11.47 7.82
C LYS A 213 43.37 -10.00 7.61
N LYS A 214 44.28 -9.03 7.74
CA LYS A 214 44.01 -7.61 7.42
C LYS A 214 44.23 -7.32 5.93
N LYS A 215 45.15 -8.02 5.29
CA LYS A 215 45.39 -7.93 3.84
C LYS A 215 44.26 -8.59 3.05
N ARG A 216 44.02 -8.08 1.85
CA ARG A 216 43.06 -8.63 0.89
C ARG A 216 43.71 -8.84 -0.46
N ASN A 217 43.39 -9.95 -1.10
CA ASN A 217 43.88 -10.33 -2.42
C ASN A 217 42.70 -10.44 -3.39
N ASP A 218 42.98 -10.33 -4.69
CA ASP A 218 41.98 -10.57 -5.72
C ASP A 218 41.57 -12.05 -5.73
N LYS A 219 40.29 -12.31 -6.00
CA LYS A 219 39.73 -13.66 -6.02
C LYS A 219 39.94 -14.32 -7.37
N LEU A 220 40.49 -15.54 -7.37
CA LEU A 220 40.60 -16.33 -8.59
C LEU A 220 39.21 -16.83 -9.00
N LEU A 221 38.77 -16.49 -10.21
CA LEU A 221 37.49 -16.96 -10.76
C LEU A 221 37.67 -18.20 -11.65
N LYS A 222 38.75 -18.25 -12.44
CA LYS A 222 38.98 -19.32 -13.42
C LYS A 222 40.45 -19.44 -13.78
N GLU A 223 40.94 -20.67 -13.87
CA GLU A 223 42.19 -21.01 -14.54
C GLU A 223 41.88 -21.52 -15.95
N VAL A 224 42.61 -21.02 -16.94
CA VAL A 224 42.50 -21.48 -18.32
C VAL A 224 43.78 -22.20 -18.68
N LEU A 225 43.64 -23.40 -19.22
CA LEU A 225 44.74 -24.31 -19.54
C LEU A 225 44.97 -24.38 -21.04
N LYS A 226 46.24 -24.57 -21.42
CA LYS A 226 46.64 -24.96 -22.77
C LYS A 226 46.28 -26.43 -23.02
N ALA A 227 46.44 -26.87 -24.28
CA ALA A 227 46.21 -28.26 -24.67
C ALA A 227 47.06 -29.28 -23.87
N ASP A 228 48.27 -28.87 -23.45
CA ASP A 228 49.18 -29.67 -22.63
C ASP A 228 48.86 -29.63 -21.11
N LYS A 229 47.71 -29.03 -20.74
CA LYS A 229 47.24 -28.84 -19.36
C LYS A 229 48.07 -27.88 -18.51
N THR A 230 49.05 -27.19 -19.07
CA THR A 230 49.71 -26.09 -18.38
C THR A 230 48.82 -24.85 -18.34
N ILE A 231 48.98 -24.01 -17.31
CA ILE A 231 48.22 -22.76 -17.20
C ILE A 231 48.61 -21.84 -18.35
N ASP A 232 47.61 -21.33 -19.05
CA ASP A 232 47.77 -20.24 -20.02
C ASP A 232 47.65 -18.89 -19.30
N TYR A 233 46.48 -18.66 -18.70
CA TYR A 233 46.18 -17.46 -17.92
C TYR A 233 45.14 -17.74 -16.83
N LYS A 234 45.03 -16.78 -15.92
CA LYS A 234 44.06 -16.79 -14.82
C LYS A 234 43.21 -15.53 -14.83
N ILE A 235 41.92 -15.70 -14.52
CA ILE A 235 40.94 -14.62 -14.46
C ILE A 235 40.63 -14.33 -12.99
N TYR A 236 40.77 -13.08 -12.58
CA TYR A 236 40.58 -12.62 -11.21
C TYR A 236 39.47 -11.57 -11.10
N LEU A 237 38.75 -11.62 -9.98
CA LEU A 237 37.86 -10.56 -9.49
C LEU A 237 38.62 -9.66 -8.51
N LYS A 238 38.77 -8.40 -8.88
CA LYS A 238 39.48 -7.38 -8.10
C LYS A 238 38.64 -6.91 -6.93
N ALA A 239 39.27 -6.51 -5.83
CA ALA A 239 38.59 -5.69 -4.84
C ALA A 239 38.08 -4.40 -5.49
N HIS A 240 36.78 -4.10 -5.37
CA HIS A 240 36.17 -2.94 -6.01
C HIS A 240 34.99 -2.37 -5.23
N SER A 241 34.73 -1.08 -5.47
CA SER A 241 33.51 -0.38 -5.04
C SER A 241 32.68 0.09 -6.24
N CYS A 242 32.83 -0.57 -7.38
CA CYS A 242 32.22 -0.14 -8.64
C CYS A 242 30.72 -0.45 -8.68
N PHE A 243 29.89 0.53 -8.29
CA PHE A 243 28.45 0.51 -8.50
C PHE A 243 28.10 1.08 -9.88
N GLY A 244 28.58 0.42 -10.95
CA GLY A 244 28.41 0.92 -12.33
C GLY A 244 26.95 1.10 -12.77
N VAL A 245 26.03 0.42 -12.10
CA VAL A 245 24.57 0.53 -12.26
C VAL A 245 23.98 0.66 -10.85
N PRO A 246 22.89 1.44 -10.65
CA PRO A 246 22.27 1.51 -9.34
C PRO A 246 21.86 0.10 -8.87
N LEU A 247 22.22 -0.25 -7.64
CA LEU A 247 22.06 -1.61 -7.08
C LEU A 247 20.65 -2.17 -7.30
N MET A 248 19.64 -1.31 -7.17
CA MET A 248 18.23 -1.65 -7.37
C MET A 248 17.91 -2.17 -8.77
N SER A 249 18.64 -1.70 -9.80
CA SER A 249 18.44 -2.15 -11.18
C SER A 249 18.72 -3.63 -11.33
N ARG A 250 19.75 -4.15 -10.65
CA ARG A 250 20.02 -5.59 -10.60
C ARG A 250 19.08 -6.31 -9.64
N ALA A 251 18.80 -5.71 -8.48
CA ALA A 251 17.95 -6.31 -7.45
C ALA A 251 16.51 -6.59 -7.93
N TYR A 252 15.98 -5.73 -8.79
CA TYR A 252 14.62 -5.86 -9.33
C TYR A 252 14.58 -6.22 -10.82
N ALA A 253 15.72 -6.57 -11.43
CA ALA A 253 15.73 -7.21 -12.74
C ALA A 253 15.07 -8.60 -12.66
N PRO A 254 14.35 -9.04 -13.71
CA PRO A 254 13.83 -10.40 -13.77
C PRO A 254 14.96 -11.42 -13.88
N TYR A 255 14.72 -12.63 -13.36
CA TYR A 255 15.62 -13.77 -13.46
C TYR A 255 14.84 -15.04 -13.83
N THR A 256 15.52 -16.11 -14.22
CA THR A 256 14.89 -17.38 -14.57
C THR A 256 14.07 -17.92 -13.39
N GLY A 257 12.75 -18.05 -13.57
CA GLY A 257 11.83 -18.49 -12.51
C GLY A 257 11.31 -17.37 -11.60
N ASP A 258 11.55 -16.10 -11.93
CA ASP A 258 11.00 -14.97 -11.19
C ASP A 258 9.46 -14.96 -11.26
N THR A 259 8.82 -14.98 -10.09
CA THR A 259 7.37 -14.97 -9.92
C THR A 259 6.83 -13.65 -9.38
N ARG A 260 7.70 -12.65 -9.18
CA ARG A 260 7.32 -11.34 -8.63
C ARG A 260 6.42 -10.53 -9.57
N GLY A 261 6.55 -10.74 -10.88
CA GLY A 261 5.69 -10.10 -11.89
C GLY A 261 5.80 -8.56 -11.91
N LEU A 262 6.98 -8.00 -11.64
CA LEU A 262 7.18 -6.54 -11.50
C LEU A 262 7.05 -5.76 -12.82
N GLY A 263 7.09 -6.44 -13.98
CA GLY A 263 7.07 -5.82 -15.30
C GLY A 263 8.36 -5.07 -15.68
N ASN A 264 9.43 -5.20 -14.89
CA ASN A 264 10.71 -4.59 -15.16
C ASN A 264 11.42 -5.28 -16.34
N GLY A 265 12.13 -4.48 -17.14
CA GLY A 265 13.20 -4.94 -18.02
C GLY A 265 14.42 -5.43 -17.23
N ASP A 266 15.44 -5.85 -17.97
CA ASP A 266 16.72 -6.28 -17.40
C ASP A 266 17.45 -5.14 -16.68
N GLU A 267 18.60 -5.46 -16.06
CA GLU A 267 19.39 -4.47 -15.35
C GLU A 267 19.87 -3.29 -16.25
N LEU A 268 19.95 -3.48 -17.56
CA LEU A 268 20.36 -2.44 -18.51
C LEU A 268 19.25 -1.42 -18.75
N SER A 269 18.00 -1.84 -18.66
CA SER A 269 16.85 -0.93 -18.71
C SER A 269 16.83 0.03 -17.51
N ARG A 270 17.48 -0.38 -16.41
CA ARG A 270 17.51 0.31 -15.11
C ARG A 270 16.14 0.46 -14.46
N ASP A 271 15.20 -0.37 -14.88
CA ASP A 271 13.83 -0.38 -14.36
C ASP A 271 13.80 -0.63 -12.87
N GLY A 272 14.69 -1.49 -12.37
CA GLY A 272 14.74 -1.76 -10.95
C GLY A 272 15.01 -0.53 -10.09
N TRP A 273 15.79 0.44 -10.56
CA TRP A 273 15.98 1.71 -9.87
C TRP A 273 14.88 2.74 -10.20
N LYS A 274 14.51 2.85 -11.49
CA LYS A 274 13.46 3.77 -11.96
C LYS A 274 12.14 3.49 -11.24
N PHE A 275 11.82 2.22 -11.02
CA PHE A 275 10.59 1.74 -10.40
C PHE A 275 10.84 1.03 -9.06
N LYS A 276 11.88 1.44 -8.33
CA LYS A 276 12.07 1.09 -6.92
C LYS A 276 10.87 1.58 -6.09
N GLY A 277 10.67 1.01 -4.92
CA GLY A 277 9.62 1.34 -3.96
C GLY A 277 9.56 2.84 -3.65
N ARG A 278 8.41 3.45 -3.96
CA ARG A 278 8.09 4.85 -3.60
C ARG A 278 6.65 5.07 -3.13
N GLY A 279 6.41 6.21 -2.50
CA GLY A 279 5.14 6.61 -1.91
C GLY A 279 4.87 5.98 -0.55
N LEU A 280 3.70 6.28 0.01
CA LEU A 280 3.26 5.79 1.32
C LEU A 280 3.06 4.27 1.39
N LYS A 281 3.03 3.60 0.22
CA LYS A 281 2.83 2.16 0.07
C LYS A 281 3.95 1.43 -0.67
N GLN A 282 5.07 2.09 -0.94
CA GLN A 282 6.20 1.48 -1.65
C GLN A 282 5.75 0.79 -2.95
N VAL A 283 5.17 1.56 -3.88
CA VAL A 283 4.86 1.06 -5.23
C VAL A 283 6.16 0.65 -5.90
N THR A 284 6.28 -0.63 -6.26
CA THR A 284 7.52 -1.23 -6.78
C THR A 284 7.25 -1.98 -8.08
N GLY A 285 8.11 -1.79 -9.09
CA GLY A 285 8.06 -2.43 -10.40
C GLY A 285 7.32 -1.62 -11.46
N ARG A 286 7.86 -1.59 -12.69
CA ARG A 286 7.30 -0.86 -13.84
C ARG A 286 5.82 -1.14 -14.03
N GLY A 287 5.42 -2.41 -13.98
CA GLY A 287 4.02 -2.81 -14.15
C GLY A 287 3.08 -2.19 -13.11
N ASN A 288 3.53 -2.04 -11.86
CA ASN A 288 2.73 -1.39 -10.82
C ASN A 288 2.67 0.13 -11.00
N TYR A 289 3.74 0.77 -11.47
CA TYR A 289 3.74 2.17 -11.86
C TYR A 289 2.78 2.43 -13.03
N GLU A 290 2.73 1.55 -14.03
CA GLU A 290 1.78 1.61 -15.14
C GLU A 290 0.34 1.39 -14.67
N ASN A 291 0.11 0.42 -13.79
CA ASN A 291 -1.22 0.15 -13.24
C ASN A 291 -1.72 1.31 -12.40
N PHE A 292 -0.87 1.93 -11.59
CA PHE A 292 -1.20 3.15 -10.87
C PHE A 292 -1.52 4.29 -11.82
N ALA A 293 -0.71 4.51 -12.87
CA ALA A 293 -0.99 5.53 -13.89
C ALA A 293 -2.37 5.32 -14.55
N LYS A 294 -2.68 4.09 -14.96
CA LYS A 294 -3.97 3.71 -15.55
C LYS A 294 -5.13 3.96 -14.59
N TYR A 295 -4.99 3.52 -13.33
CA TYR A 295 -6.01 3.74 -12.31
C TYR A 295 -6.24 5.23 -12.07
N ARG A 296 -5.16 5.99 -11.86
CA ARG A 296 -5.25 7.43 -11.60
C ARG A 296 -5.86 8.18 -12.77
N ASN A 297 -5.48 7.87 -14.01
CA ASN A 297 -6.03 8.56 -15.18
C ASN A 297 -7.50 8.21 -15.45
N LYS A 298 -8.02 7.12 -14.87
CA LYS A 298 -9.43 6.71 -14.94
C LYS A 298 -10.28 7.28 -13.79
N ASN A 299 -9.68 7.52 -12.62
CA ASN A 299 -10.40 7.93 -11.41
C ASN A 299 -10.08 9.39 -11.06
N SER A 300 -11.11 10.17 -10.75
CA SER A 300 -10.92 11.55 -10.32
C SER A 300 -10.36 11.63 -8.90
N PHE A 301 -9.42 12.53 -8.69
CA PHE A 301 -8.99 12.98 -7.37
C PHE A 301 -9.39 14.45 -7.25
N ASN A 302 -10.23 14.79 -6.27
CA ASN A 302 -10.81 16.14 -6.15
C ASN A 302 -9.73 17.23 -6.14
N ASP A 303 -9.95 18.30 -6.91
CA ASP A 303 -9.04 19.44 -7.11
C ASP A 303 -7.65 19.11 -7.71
N ASP A 304 -7.41 17.87 -8.15
CA ASP A 304 -6.20 17.55 -8.91
C ASP A 304 -6.39 17.96 -10.38
N THR A 305 -5.72 19.04 -10.79
CA THR A 305 -5.79 19.62 -12.13
C THR A 305 -4.62 19.23 -13.02
N THR A 306 -3.75 18.31 -12.58
CA THR A 306 -2.52 17.97 -13.29
C THR A 306 -2.73 17.13 -14.56
N GLY A 307 -3.96 16.68 -14.81
CA GLY A 307 -4.33 15.92 -16.00
C GLY A 307 -3.79 14.48 -16.00
N GLN A 308 -3.73 13.88 -17.18
CA GLN A 308 -3.19 12.54 -17.34
C GLN A 308 -1.68 12.52 -17.11
N ILE A 309 -1.20 11.48 -16.43
CA ILE A 309 0.22 11.29 -16.18
C ILE A 309 0.65 9.86 -16.48
N ASP A 310 1.83 9.74 -17.08
CA ASP A 310 2.55 8.47 -17.21
C ASP A 310 3.72 8.49 -16.24
N PHE A 311 3.64 7.70 -15.17
CA PHE A 311 4.72 7.60 -14.18
C PHE A 311 5.93 6.81 -14.68
N THR A 312 5.83 6.14 -15.83
CA THR A 312 6.97 5.48 -16.47
C THR A 312 7.78 6.39 -17.37
N LYS A 313 7.25 7.57 -17.69
CA LYS A 313 7.89 8.53 -18.58
C LYS A 313 9.21 9.03 -18.01
N GLU A 314 10.27 8.83 -18.78
CA GLU A 314 11.60 9.36 -18.53
C GLU A 314 11.71 10.81 -19.01
N LYS A 315 12.59 11.57 -18.38
CA LYS A 315 12.94 12.92 -18.84
C LYS A 315 14.03 12.81 -19.89
N GLU A 316 13.71 13.22 -21.12
CA GLU A 316 14.65 13.22 -22.24
C GLU A 316 15.94 13.99 -21.90
N GLY A 317 17.09 13.42 -22.28
CA GLY A 317 18.41 14.01 -22.04
C GLY A 317 18.85 14.01 -20.57
N SER A 318 18.15 13.35 -19.65
CA SER A 318 18.51 13.28 -18.22
C SER A 318 18.52 11.84 -17.72
N GLU A 319 19.71 11.34 -17.39
CA GLU A 319 19.88 10.01 -16.81
C GLU A 319 19.17 9.91 -15.46
N LEU A 320 18.37 8.85 -15.28
CA LEU A 320 17.68 8.55 -14.02
C LEU A 320 16.78 9.69 -13.50
N LYS A 321 16.22 10.52 -14.40
CA LYS A 321 15.15 11.47 -14.10
C LYS A 321 13.88 11.10 -14.88
N GLY A 322 12.72 11.26 -14.23
CA GLY A 322 11.43 10.96 -14.85
C GLY A 322 10.26 11.15 -13.89
N ASN A 323 9.06 10.87 -14.37
CA ASN A 323 7.83 11.02 -13.58
C ASN A 323 7.74 10.02 -12.42
N TYR A 324 8.45 8.89 -12.46
CA TYR A 324 8.48 7.92 -11.37
C TYR A 324 8.96 8.50 -10.03
N LEU A 325 9.77 9.57 -10.07
CA LEU A 325 10.22 10.31 -8.88
C LEU A 325 9.09 11.07 -8.18
N LYS A 326 7.98 11.36 -8.89
CA LYS A 326 6.86 12.08 -8.27
C LYS A 326 6.23 11.34 -7.10
N LEU A 327 6.33 10.01 -7.05
CA LEU A 327 5.83 9.23 -5.91
C LEU A 327 6.67 9.45 -4.63
N SER A 328 7.92 9.89 -4.74
CA SER A 328 8.77 10.26 -3.61
C SER A 328 8.82 11.76 -3.35
N ASP A 329 8.72 12.57 -4.41
CA ASP A 329 8.97 14.01 -4.34
C ASP A 329 7.70 14.85 -4.09
N ASP A 330 6.52 14.25 -4.26
CA ASP A 330 5.24 14.93 -4.18
C ASP A 330 4.23 14.11 -3.36
N ALA A 331 3.87 14.67 -2.20
CA ALA A 331 3.01 14.03 -1.22
C ALA A 331 1.58 13.77 -1.75
N MET A 332 1.12 14.52 -2.77
CA MET A 332 -0.15 14.23 -3.43
C MET A 332 -0.07 12.87 -4.12
N TYR A 333 0.93 12.64 -4.98
CA TYR A 333 1.10 11.36 -5.68
C TYR A 333 1.47 10.22 -4.74
N ALA A 334 2.23 10.48 -3.68
CA ALA A 334 2.47 9.52 -2.61
C ALA A 334 1.17 9.06 -1.92
N THR A 335 0.20 9.97 -1.75
CA THR A 335 -1.13 9.68 -1.21
C THR A 335 -2.00 8.94 -2.20
N GLN A 336 -2.10 9.43 -3.44
CA GLN A 336 -2.92 8.83 -4.49
C GLN A 336 -2.50 7.38 -4.78
N SER A 337 -1.19 7.10 -4.81
CA SER A 337 -0.68 5.75 -4.99
C SER A 337 -1.04 4.81 -3.84
N ALA A 338 -1.03 5.29 -2.59
CA ALA A 338 -1.49 4.49 -1.46
C ALA A 338 -3.00 4.21 -1.50
N LEU A 339 -3.81 5.17 -1.95
CA LEU A 339 -5.26 5.01 -2.12
C LEU A 339 -5.63 4.08 -3.29
N TRP A 340 -4.87 4.15 -4.38
CA TRP A 340 -4.95 3.14 -5.45
C TRP A 340 -4.65 1.76 -4.88
N PHE A 341 -3.52 1.60 -4.20
CA PHE A 341 -3.13 0.30 -3.67
C PHE A 341 -4.20 -0.28 -2.73
N TRP A 342 -4.77 0.57 -1.87
CA TRP A 342 -5.85 0.20 -0.95
C TRP A 342 -7.08 -0.38 -1.65
N ASN A 343 -7.48 0.16 -2.80
CA ASN A 343 -8.70 -0.20 -3.50
C ASN A 343 -8.48 -1.24 -4.61
N ASP A 344 -7.38 -1.14 -5.36
CA ASP A 344 -7.15 -1.92 -6.58
C ASP A 344 -5.68 -2.26 -6.83
N GLY A 345 -4.83 -2.18 -5.81
CA GLY A 345 -3.46 -2.69 -5.85
C GLY A 345 -3.42 -4.22 -5.86
N THR A 346 -2.30 -4.77 -5.39
CA THR A 346 -2.13 -6.22 -5.26
C THR A 346 -3.26 -6.83 -4.43
N LYS A 347 -3.87 -7.90 -4.95
CA LYS A 347 -4.99 -8.60 -4.32
C LYS A 347 -4.52 -9.89 -3.67
N TYR A 348 -5.04 -10.19 -2.48
CA TYR A 348 -4.89 -11.49 -1.85
C TYR A 348 -6.23 -12.22 -1.90
N ASN A 349 -6.26 -13.47 -2.37
CA ASN A 349 -7.49 -14.23 -2.58
C ASN A 349 -8.56 -13.46 -3.38
N LYS A 350 -8.12 -12.79 -4.45
CA LYS A 350 -8.95 -11.96 -5.35
C LYS A 350 -9.61 -10.73 -4.69
N LYS A 351 -9.23 -10.39 -3.46
CA LYS A 351 -9.73 -9.22 -2.71
C LYS A 351 -8.64 -8.19 -2.45
N SER A 352 -9.04 -6.92 -2.51
CA SER A 352 -8.24 -5.75 -2.15
C SER A 352 -7.93 -5.68 -0.66
N ALA A 353 -6.99 -4.81 -0.28
CA ALA A 353 -6.70 -4.52 1.12
C ALA A 353 -7.94 -3.96 1.84
N LYS A 354 -8.72 -3.09 1.17
CA LYS A 354 -9.99 -2.55 1.69
C LYS A 354 -10.99 -3.65 2.05
N GLU A 355 -11.22 -4.61 1.16
CA GLU A 355 -12.18 -5.70 1.38
C GLU A 355 -11.77 -6.65 2.52
N HIS A 356 -10.46 -6.85 2.73
CA HIS A 356 -9.96 -7.59 3.89
C HIS A 356 -10.07 -6.80 5.19
N ALA A 357 -9.85 -5.48 5.13
CA ALA A 357 -10.01 -4.61 6.28
C ALA A 357 -11.47 -4.56 6.77
N ASP A 358 -12.46 -4.67 5.87
CA ASP A 358 -13.87 -4.80 6.21
C ASP A 358 -14.20 -6.08 7.01
N LYS A 359 -13.25 -7.02 7.09
CA LYS A 359 -13.36 -8.27 7.88
C LYS A 359 -12.46 -8.26 9.12
N ASP A 360 -11.85 -7.12 9.43
CA ASP A 360 -10.85 -6.99 10.51
C ASP A 360 -9.68 -8.00 10.39
N ASP A 361 -9.29 -8.36 9.16
CA ASP A 361 -8.26 -9.37 8.89
C ASP A 361 -6.91 -8.73 8.55
N VAL A 362 -6.12 -8.42 9.59
CA VAL A 362 -4.81 -7.78 9.46
C VAL A 362 -3.80 -8.63 8.67
N ASP A 363 -3.89 -9.95 8.74
CA ASP A 363 -3.01 -10.87 8.03
C ASP A 363 -3.31 -10.86 6.52
N SER A 364 -4.59 -10.96 6.14
CA SER A 364 -4.98 -10.84 4.73
C SER A 364 -4.72 -9.45 4.16
N VAL A 365 -4.90 -8.37 4.95
CA VAL A 365 -4.46 -7.02 4.56
C VAL A 365 -2.94 -6.98 4.35
N SER A 366 -2.16 -7.55 5.26
CA SER A 366 -0.70 -7.66 5.14
C SER A 366 -0.31 -8.42 3.86
N LYS A 367 -0.99 -9.52 3.55
CA LYS A 367 -0.72 -10.33 2.35
C LYS A 367 -1.12 -9.65 1.05
N ALA A 368 -2.18 -8.84 1.07
CA ALA A 368 -2.53 -7.98 -0.05
C ALA A 368 -1.44 -6.92 -0.30
N ILE A 369 -0.76 -6.45 0.75
CA ILE A 369 0.34 -5.48 0.63
C ILE A 369 1.65 -6.13 0.21
N ASN A 370 2.09 -7.13 0.95
CA ASN A 370 3.33 -7.86 0.70
C ASN A 370 3.18 -9.32 1.13
N ARG A 371 2.69 -10.16 0.20
CA ARG A 371 2.37 -11.58 0.42
C ARG A 371 3.49 -12.39 1.06
N TYR A 372 4.74 -12.08 0.74
CA TYR A 372 5.89 -12.91 1.09
C TYR A 372 6.62 -12.42 2.34
N ASP A 373 6.35 -11.20 2.82
CA ASP A 373 7.01 -10.64 3.99
C ASP A 373 6.30 -11.03 5.30
N LYS A 374 6.56 -12.26 5.75
CA LYS A 374 6.09 -12.75 7.04
C LYS A 374 6.75 -12.04 8.23
N ASN A 375 7.92 -11.44 8.04
CA ASN A 375 8.66 -10.75 9.10
C ASN A 375 8.03 -9.39 9.44
N ALA A 376 7.29 -8.80 8.49
CA ALA A 376 6.53 -7.57 8.70
C ALA A 376 5.24 -7.76 9.50
N LEU A 377 4.59 -8.93 9.45
CA LEU A 377 3.26 -9.13 10.03
C LEU A 377 3.18 -8.74 11.53
N PRO A 378 4.10 -9.19 12.42
CA PRO A 378 4.03 -8.79 13.83
C PRO A 378 4.12 -7.26 14.05
N LYS A 379 4.85 -6.55 13.19
CA LYS A 379 4.95 -5.09 13.26
C LYS A 379 3.66 -4.41 12.79
N ARG A 380 3.02 -4.96 11.73
CA ARG A 380 1.71 -4.49 11.25
C ARG A 380 0.64 -4.70 12.31
N GLU A 381 0.62 -5.87 12.95
CA GLU A 381 -0.28 -6.19 14.06
C GLU A 381 -0.06 -5.25 15.25
N ALA A 382 1.20 -4.96 15.61
CA ALA A 382 1.49 -4.02 16.69
C ALA A 382 0.99 -2.59 16.38
N ASN A 383 1.18 -2.11 15.15
CA ASN A 383 0.60 -0.82 14.71
C ASN A 383 -0.93 -0.88 14.77
N TYR A 384 -1.53 -1.96 14.25
CA TYR A 384 -2.97 -2.14 14.19
C TYR A 384 -3.64 -2.19 15.57
N ASN A 385 -3.02 -2.91 16.49
CA ASN A 385 -3.47 -2.99 17.88
C ASN A 385 -3.42 -1.62 18.58
N ARG A 386 -2.47 -0.75 18.25
CA ARG A 386 -2.49 0.63 18.75
C ARG A 386 -3.54 1.48 18.06
N ALA A 387 -3.69 1.34 16.74
CA ALA A 387 -4.64 2.10 15.94
C ALA A 387 -6.10 1.87 16.37
N ARG A 388 -6.44 0.64 16.77
CA ARG A 388 -7.81 0.28 17.17
C ARG A 388 -8.24 0.75 18.56
N ASN A 389 -7.30 1.09 19.42
CA ASN A 389 -7.56 1.38 20.84
C ASN A 389 -8.32 2.69 21.05
N GLU A 390 -8.90 2.81 22.25
CA GLU A 390 -9.50 4.04 22.77
C GLU A 390 -8.56 5.24 22.59
N GLY A 391 -9.13 6.37 22.16
CA GLY A 391 -8.38 7.60 21.90
C GLY A 391 -7.55 7.59 20.61
N VAL A 392 -7.65 6.54 19.78
CA VAL A 392 -7.13 6.53 18.40
C VAL A 392 -8.30 6.44 17.41
N PHE A 393 -8.52 5.32 16.72
CA PHE A 393 -9.73 5.14 15.90
C PHE A 393 -10.89 4.53 16.67
N ASP A 394 -10.60 3.91 17.82
CA ASP A 394 -11.56 3.40 18.79
C ASP A 394 -12.68 2.56 18.14
N ILE A 395 -12.28 1.37 17.70
CA ILE A 395 -13.15 0.47 16.95
C ILE A 395 -14.21 -0.14 17.87
N ASN A 396 -13.89 -0.42 19.12
CA ASN A 396 -14.85 -0.98 20.06
C ASN A 396 -15.95 0.04 20.40
N ARG A 397 -15.63 1.35 20.56
CA ARG A 397 -16.65 2.40 20.66
C ARG A 397 -17.55 2.45 19.44
N HIS A 398 -17.02 2.27 18.22
CA HIS A 398 -17.85 2.25 17.01
C HIS A 398 -18.95 1.18 17.11
N TYR A 399 -18.56 -0.06 17.43
CA TYR A 399 -19.52 -1.16 17.54
C TYR A 399 -20.41 -1.06 18.77
N LYS A 400 -19.92 -0.50 19.89
CA LYS A 400 -20.76 -0.16 21.05
C LYS A 400 -21.87 0.80 20.66
N LEU A 401 -21.54 1.92 20.02
CA LEU A 401 -22.54 2.92 19.65
C LEU A 401 -23.52 2.40 18.60
N MET A 402 -23.05 1.54 17.69
CA MET A 402 -23.90 0.83 16.74
C MET A 402 -24.85 -0.16 17.42
N LEU A 403 -24.40 -0.86 18.46
CA LEU A 403 -25.23 -1.73 19.29
C LEU A 403 -26.28 -0.94 20.10
N GLU A 404 -25.92 0.24 20.61
CA GLU A 404 -26.83 1.07 21.41
C GLU A 404 -27.87 1.80 20.56
N ASN A 405 -27.48 2.30 19.39
CA ASN A 405 -28.28 3.27 18.62
C ASN A 405 -28.70 2.79 17.23
N GLY A 406 -28.17 1.66 16.75
CA GLY A 406 -28.44 1.13 15.42
C GLY A 406 -29.85 0.56 15.25
N ASP A 407 -30.24 0.36 13.99
CA ASP A 407 -31.37 -0.50 13.64
C ASP A 407 -31.07 -1.98 13.97
N ASP A 408 -32.06 -2.86 13.82
CA ASP A 408 -31.91 -4.28 14.17
C ASP A 408 -30.79 -4.99 13.40
N LYS A 409 -30.54 -4.60 12.14
CA LYS A 409 -29.47 -5.16 11.34
C LYS A 409 -28.10 -4.71 11.86
N GLN A 410 -27.96 -3.43 12.14
CA GLN A 410 -26.75 -2.83 12.70
C GLN A 410 -26.44 -3.38 14.09
N LYS A 411 -27.45 -3.56 14.95
CA LYS A 411 -27.29 -4.17 16.27
C LYS A 411 -26.83 -5.62 16.18
N LYS A 412 -27.39 -6.39 15.23
CA LYS A 412 -26.95 -7.75 14.95
C LYS A 412 -25.49 -7.78 14.50
N GLU A 413 -25.13 -6.97 13.52
CA GLU A 413 -23.75 -6.85 13.02
C GLU A 413 -22.78 -6.44 14.14
N ALA A 414 -23.17 -5.49 14.97
CA ALA A 414 -22.36 -5.04 16.11
C ALA A 414 -22.13 -6.15 17.12
N ARG A 415 -23.18 -6.89 17.48
CA ARG A 415 -23.08 -8.02 18.40
C ARG A 415 -22.20 -9.13 17.83
N GLU A 416 -22.38 -9.49 16.56
CA GLU A 416 -21.55 -10.51 15.89
C GLU A 416 -20.07 -10.13 15.91
N TYR A 417 -19.75 -8.87 15.60
CA TYR A 417 -18.39 -8.36 15.68
C TYR A 417 -17.83 -8.43 17.10
N LEU A 418 -18.58 -7.94 18.09
CA LEU A 418 -18.13 -7.93 19.50
C LEU A 418 -17.95 -9.35 20.05
N GLU A 419 -18.81 -10.31 19.69
CA GLU A 419 -18.65 -11.71 20.09
C GLU A 419 -17.41 -12.36 19.46
N MET A 420 -17.13 -12.07 18.17
CA MET A 420 -15.88 -12.48 17.53
C MET A 420 -14.67 -11.95 18.30
N ARG A 421 -14.70 -10.66 18.70
CA ARG A 421 -13.63 -10.03 19.49
C ARG A 421 -13.51 -10.62 20.91
N LYS A 422 -14.62 -10.96 21.55
CA LYS A 422 -14.64 -11.69 22.83
C LYS A 422 -13.98 -13.07 22.70
N GLY A 423 -14.20 -13.77 21.59
CA GLY A 423 -13.47 -15.02 21.27
C GLY A 423 -11.95 -14.82 21.19
N LEU A 424 -11.50 -13.63 20.80
CA LEU A 424 -10.09 -13.21 20.79
C LEU A 424 -9.61 -12.61 22.13
N LYS A 425 -10.41 -12.72 23.20
CA LYS A 425 -10.13 -12.20 24.56
C LYS A 425 -9.97 -10.68 24.62
N ASP A 426 -10.66 -9.95 23.75
CA ASP A 426 -10.72 -8.48 23.77
C ASP A 426 -11.53 -8.00 24.99
N LYS A 427 -10.84 -7.46 25.99
CA LYS A 427 -11.44 -7.08 27.29
C LYS A 427 -12.52 -6.01 27.16
N GLU A 428 -12.39 -5.10 26.21
CA GLU A 428 -13.34 -4.03 26.03
C GLU A 428 -14.60 -4.53 25.32
N ALA A 429 -14.45 -5.41 24.32
CA ALA A 429 -15.59 -6.08 23.70
C ALA A 429 -16.38 -6.93 24.71
N ILE A 430 -15.69 -7.68 25.58
CA ILE A 430 -16.30 -8.43 26.70
C ILE A 430 -17.14 -7.50 27.57
N LYS A 431 -16.55 -6.38 28.02
CA LYS A 431 -17.23 -5.41 28.87
C LYS A 431 -18.47 -4.81 28.18
N ILE A 432 -18.37 -4.47 26.90
CA ILE A 432 -19.50 -3.91 26.14
C ILE A 432 -20.67 -4.90 26.08
N LEU A 433 -20.39 -6.18 25.82
CA LEU A 433 -21.42 -7.22 25.77
C LEU A 433 -22.06 -7.46 27.15
N GLU A 434 -21.26 -7.54 28.21
CA GLU A 434 -21.77 -7.69 29.59
C GLU A 434 -22.65 -6.50 30.02
N ASP A 435 -22.26 -5.27 29.65
CA ASP A 435 -23.03 -4.07 29.95
C ASP A 435 -24.34 -4.00 29.15
N ASP A 436 -24.34 -4.48 27.91
CA ASP A 436 -25.54 -4.58 27.08
C ASP A 436 -26.50 -5.68 27.58
N GLU A 437 -26.01 -6.86 27.96
CA GLU A 437 -26.83 -7.93 28.57
C GLU A 437 -27.51 -7.48 29.86
N LYS A 438 -26.85 -6.66 30.68
CA LYS A 438 -27.44 -6.07 31.89
C LYS A 438 -28.57 -5.09 31.58
N LYS A 439 -28.43 -4.29 30.51
CA LYS A 439 -29.44 -3.31 30.09
C LYS A 439 -30.62 -3.98 29.37
N ASN A 440 -30.34 -5.02 28.59
CA ASN A 440 -31.29 -5.74 27.75
C ASN A 440 -31.23 -7.25 28.05
N PRO A 441 -31.67 -7.69 29.24
CA PRO A 441 -31.64 -9.11 29.58
C PRO A 441 -32.46 -9.89 28.55
N ALA A 442 -31.84 -10.89 27.92
CA ALA A 442 -32.53 -11.77 27.00
C ALA A 442 -33.80 -12.30 27.69
N LYS A 443 -34.96 -12.15 27.06
CA LYS A 443 -36.16 -12.86 27.50
C LYS A 443 -35.81 -14.35 27.45
N LYS A 444 -35.63 -14.97 28.63
CA LYS A 444 -35.56 -16.43 28.72
C LYS A 444 -36.84 -16.93 28.06
N GLU A 445 -36.71 -17.67 26.97
CA GLU A 445 -37.81 -18.50 26.49
C GLU A 445 -38.18 -19.41 27.67
N GLU A 446 -39.34 -19.14 28.28
CA GLU A 446 -39.96 -20.09 29.19
C GLU A 446 -40.30 -21.33 28.36
N THR A 447 -39.40 -22.31 28.35
CA THR A 447 -39.77 -23.67 28.03
C THR A 447 -40.76 -24.12 29.09
N LYS A 448 -42.07 -23.91 28.84
CA LYS A 448 -43.12 -24.55 29.61
C LYS A 448 -42.88 -26.06 29.57
N PRO A 449 -42.79 -26.75 30.72
CA PRO A 449 -42.72 -28.19 30.71
C PRO A 449 -44.02 -28.72 30.11
N ILE A 450 -43.88 -29.56 29.09
CA ILE A 450 -44.98 -30.37 28.56
C ILE A 450 -45.33 -31.37 29.67
N ASN A 451 -46.40 -31.09 30.42
CA ASN A 451 -47.01 -32.09 31.31
C ASN A 451 -47.52 -33.24 30.43
N LYS A 452 -47.00 -34.44 30.71
CA LYS A 452 -47.58 -35.71 30.27
C LYS A 452 -48.62 -36.18 31.27
#